data_AF-A0A3D3MLC5-F1
#
_entry.id   AF-A0A3D3MLC5-F1
#
_cell.length_a   1.000
_cell.length_b   1.000
_cell.length_c   1.000
_cell.angle_alpha   90.00
_cell.angle_beta   90.00
_cell.angle_gamma   90.00
#
_symmetry.space_group_name_H-M   'P 1'
#
loop_
_entity.id
_entity.type
_entity.pdbx_description
1 polymer ?
#
loop_
_entity_poly.entity_id
_entity_poly.type
_entity_poly.pdbx_seq_one_letter_code
_entity_poly.pdbx_strand_id
1 'polypeptide(L)'
;MKLRLLSLIVFIISCTHDKKEVLLADREAPLGWIYLKMYDDKSFEFISQGMVRDKEVYSGNYEIKNDTLYFNYKDSIPKAGSKAVIDHGFVSYLNGSYPERVQIKLDKLSIDK
;
A
#
# COMPACT_ATOMS: atom_id res chain seq x y z
N MET A 1 -12.30 -10.79 -46.18
CA MET A 1 -11.31 -10.43 -45.14
C MET A 1 -12.04 -9.69 -44.03
N LYS A 2 -12.45 -10.37 -42.94
CA LYS A 2 -11.61 -10.85 -41.83
C LYS A 2 -10.87 -9.70 -41.10
N LEU A 3 -11.56 -8.71 -40.54
CA LEU A 3 -10.95 -7.79 -39.55
C LEU A 3 -11.97 -6.93 -38.77
N ARG A 4 -13.08 -7.49 -38.27
CA ARG A 4 -14.00 -6.74 -37.37
C ARG A 4 -14.42 -7.46 -36.10
N LEU A 5 -14.04 -8.73 -35.91
CA LEU A 5 -14.30 -9.46 -34.66
C LEU A 5 -13.16 -9.37 -33.63
N LEU A 6 -11.97 -8.87 -34.00
CA LEU A 6 -10.83 -8.86 -33.06
C LEU A 6 -10.95 -7.79 -31.97
N SER A 7 -11.70 -6.72 -32.21
CA SER A 7 -11.85 -5.60 -31.26
C SER A 7 -12.70 -5.96 -30.04
N LEU A 8 -13.54 -6.98 -30.13
CA LEU A 8 -14.44 -7.38 -29.03
C LEU A 8 -13.75 -8.27 -27.99
N ILE A 9 -12.65 -8.94 -28.37
CA ILE A 9 -11.90 -9.86 -27.49
C ILE A 9 -10.98 -9.08 -26.53
N VAL A 10 -10.59 -7.84 -26.87
CA VAL A 10 -9.72 -7.01 -26.01
C VAL A 10 -10.47 -6.42 -24.80
N PHE A 11 -11.80 -6.32 -24.85
CA PHE A 11 -12.58 -5.74 -23.74
C PHE A 11 -12.87 -6.71 -22.58
N ILE A 12 -12.75 -8.02 -22.79
CA ILE A 12 -13.08 -9.05 -21.77
C ILE A 12 -11.89 -9.44 -20.88
N ILE A 13 -10.70 -8.85 -21.06
CA ILE A 13 -9.53 -9.10 -20.20
C ILE A 13 -9.34 -7.98 -19.15
N SER A 14 -10.24 -7.01 -19.07
CA SER A 14 -10.29 -6.13 -17.89
C SER A 14 -10.93 -6.89 -16.72
N CYS A 15 -10.32 -8.01 -16.34
CA CYS A 15 -10.60 -8.68 -15.09
C CYS A 15 -10.08 -7.76 -13.99
N THR A 16 -10.91 -6.81 -13.55
CA THR A 16 -10.67 -6.07 -12.31
C THR A 16 -10.87 -7.08 -11.19
N HIS A 17 -9.84 -7.85 -10.88
CA HIS A 17 -9.80 -8.56 -9.60
C HIS A 17 -9.86 -7.49 -8.53
N ASP A 18 -10.98 -7.43 -7.82
CA ASP A 18 -11.13 -6.59 -6.65
C ASP A 18 -10.10 -7.05 -5.62
N LYS A 19 -9.04 -6.26 -5.48
CA LYS A 19 -7.96 -6.51 -4.53
C LYS A 19 -8.52 -6.46 -3.13
N LYS A 20 -8.26 -7.48 -2.31
CA LYS A 20 -8.78 -7.53 -0.94
C LYS A 20 -7.76 -6.95 0.01
N GLU A 21 -8.19 -6.06 0.89
CA GLU A 21 -7.33 -5.52 1.93
C GLU A 21 -6.94 -6.62 2.93
N VAL A 22 -5.64 -6.82 3.07
CA VAL A 22 -5.04 -7.75 4.03
C VAL A 22 -4.41 -7.04 5.22
N LEU A 23 -4.02 -5.77 5.07
CA LEU A 23 -3.64 -4.93 6.20
C LEU A 23 -4.12 -3.49 5.95
N LEU A 24 -4.73 -2.91 6.97
CA LEU A 24 -5.05 -1.49 7.03
C LEU A 24 -4.40 -0.90 8.26
N ALA A 25 -3.65 0.17 8.08
CA ALA A 25 -3.10 0.93 9.18
C ALA A 25 -3.24 2.43 8.92
N ASP A 26 -3.47 3.20 9.97
CA ASP A 26 -3.59 4.64 9.88
C ASP A 26 -2.99 5.36 11.09
N ARG A 27 -2.74 6.64 10.90
CA ARG A 27 -2.49 7.59 11.98
C ARG A 27 -3.26 8.86 11.69
N GLU A 28 -4.05 9.26 12.66
CA GLU A 28 -4.59 10.61 12.71
C GLU A 28 -3.59 11.53 13.42
N ALA A 29 -3.32 12.69 12.81
CA ALA A 29 -2.51 13.74 13.38
C ALA A 29 -3.26 15.08 13.28
N PRO A 30 -2.95 16.07 14.14
CA PRO A 30 -3.66 17.36 14.14
C PRO A 30 -3.66 18.11 12.79
N LEU A 31 -2.75 17.76 11.87
CA LEU A 31 -2.52 18.47 10.60
C LEU A 31 -2.58 17.56 9.37
N GLY A 32 -2.99 16.29 9.53
CA GLY A 32 -3.09 15.36 8.41
C GLY A 32 -3.28 13.91 8.83
N TRP A 33 -3.44 13.06 7.82
CA TRP A 33 -3.67 11.63 7.96
C TRP A 33 -2.68 10.86 7.10
N ILE A 34 -2.20 9.75 7.66
CA ILE A 34 -1.42 8.76 6.94
C ILE A 34 -2.23 7.47 6.92
N TYR A 35 -2.35 6.87 5.74
CA TYR A 35 -2.97 5.56 5.56
C TYR A 35 -2.01 4.62 4.85
N LEU A 36 -1.97 3.38 5.32
CA LEU A 36 -1.34 2.27 4.64
C LEU A 36 -2.40 1.22 4.33
N LYS A 37 -2.56 0.89 3.05
CA LYS A 37 -3.38 -0.21 2.58
C LYS A 37 -2.50 -1.24 1.91
N MET A 38 -2.60 -2.49 2.33
CA MET A 38 -1.91 -3.61 1.69
C MET A 38 -2.96 -4.61 1.21
N TYR A 39 -2.69 -5.19 0.04
CA TYR A 39 -3.61 -6.07 -0.66
C TYR A 39 -3.07 -7.51 -0.75
N ASP A 40 -3.98 -8.45 -1.00
CA ASP A 40 -3.69 -9.87 -1.16
C ASP A 40 -2.79 -10.18 -2.37
N ASP A 41 -2.87 -9.37 -3.43
CA ASP A 41 -2.01 -9.45 -4.62
C ASP A 41 -0.58 -8.90 -4.43
N LYS A 42 -0.18 -8.62 -3.19
CA LYS A 42 1.12 -8.01 -2.82
C LYS A 42 1.32 -6.58 -3.30
N SER A 43 0.27 -5.89 -3.73
CA SER A 43 0.34 -4.43 -3.94
C SER A 43 0.01 -3.66 -2.67
N PHE A 44 0.37 -2.38 -2.62
CA PHE A 44 0.02 -1.48 -1.52
C PHE A 44 -0.19 -0.03 -1.99
N GLU A 45 -0.84 0.74 -1.13
CA GLU A 45 -0.95 2.19 -1.22
C GLU A 45 -0.55 2.82 0.12
N PHE A 46 0.42 3.72 0.09
CA PHE A 46 0.72 4.64 1.17
C PHE A 46 0.18 6.02 0.80
N ILE A 47 -0.75 6.52 1.60
CA ILE A 47 -1.47 7.76 1.34
C ILE A 47 -1.08 8.78 2.40
N SER A 48 -0.59 9.92 1.95
CA SER A 48 -0.30 11.06 2.81
C SER A 48 -1.23 12.21 2.43
N GLN A 49 -2.05 12.65 3.38
CA GLN A 49 -3.00 13.73 3.17
C GLN A 49 -2.85 14.77 4.29
N GLY A 50 -2.51 16.00 3.92
CA GLY A 50 -2.53 17.13 4.86
C GLY A 50 -3.90 17.80 4.90
N MET A 51 -4.15 18.62 5.91
CA MET A 51 -5.40 19.41 5.97
C MET A 51 -5.51 20.46 4.85
N VAL A 52 -4.36 20.98 4.38
CA VAL A 52 -4.25 22.03 3.34
C VAL A 52 -3.54 21.52 2.08
N ARG A 53 -2.94 20.32 2.14
CA ARG A 53 -2.20 19.74 1.02
C ARG A 53 -3.04 18.68 0.33
N ASP A 54 -2.88 18.59 -0.98
CA ASP A 54 -3.49 17.53 -1.76
C ASP A 54 -3.03 16.15 -1.29
N LYS A 55 -3.89 15.17 -1.53
CA LYS A 55 -3.63 13.77 -1.25
C LYS A 55 -2.51 13.27 -2.17
N GLU A 56 -1.41 12.83 -1.58
CA GLU A 56 -0.35 12.10 -2.29
C GLU A 56 -0.52 10.60 -2.08
N VAL A 57 -0.46 9.83 -3.18
CA VAL A 57 -0.58 8.37 -3.16
C VAL A 57 0.71 7.77 -3.70
N TYR A 58 1.38 6.99 -2.86
CA TYR A 58 2.59 6.26 -3.18
C TYR A 58 2.21 4.78 -3.27
N SER A 59 2.25 4.21 -4.48
CA SER A 59 1.85 2.83 -4.71
C SER A 59 3.01 1.97 -5.22
N GLY A 60 2.85 0.66 -5.10
CA GLY A 60 3.83 -0.30 -5.53
C GLY A 60 3.52 -1.71 -5.03
N ASN A 61 4.57 -2.51 -4.90
CA ASN A 61 4.50 -3.88 -4.40
C ASN A 61 5.28 -4.01 -3.10
N TYR A 62 4.86 -4.93 -2.23
CA TYR A 62 5.55 -5.20 -0.97
C TYR A 62 6.05 -6.63 -0.89
N GLU A 63 7.12 -6.82 -0.13
CA GLU A 63 7.60 -8.13 0.32
C GLU A 63 7.59 -8.16 1.85
N ILE A 64 7.20 -9.29 2.44
CA ILE A 64 7.27 -9.50 3.89
C ILE A 64 8.32 -10.57 4.16
N LYS A 65 9.28 -10.25 5.03
CA LYS A 65 10.23 -11.24 5.59
C LYS A 65 10.14 -11.16 7.10
N ASN A 66 9.59 -12.20 7.72
CA ASN A 66 9.25 -12.21 9.14
C ASN A 66 8.30 -11.06 9.50
N ASP A 67 8.73 -10.15 10.37
CA ASP A 67 8.04 -8.94 10.79
C ASP A 67 8.33 -7.72 9.89
N THR A 68 9.25 -7.86 8.93
CA THR A 68 9.79 -6.73 8.19
C THR A 68 9.12 -6.60 6.82
N LEU A 69 8.55 -5.43 6.55
CA LEU A 69 8.01 -5.02 5.27
C LEU A 69 9.06 -4.29 4.44
N TYR A 70 9.13 -4.65 3.16
CA TYR A 70 9.94 -3.98 2.14
C TYR A 70 9.01 -3.43 1.06
N PHE A 71 8.99 -2.12 0.88
CA PHE A 71 8.12 -1.42 -0.07
C PHE A 71 8.90 -1.05 -1.34
N ASN A 72 8.49 -1.62 -2.46
CA ASN A 72 9.00 -1.30 -3.78
C ASN A 72 8.04 -0.31 -4.46
N TYR A 73 8.30 0.99 -4.28
CA TYR A 73 7.50 2.06 -4.88
C TYR A 73 7.70 2.13 -6.39
N LYS A 74 6.63 2.42 -7.12
CA LYS A 74 6.67 2.55 -8.58
C LYS A 74 7.32 3.85 -9.05
N ASP A 75 6.94 4.97 -8.44
CA ASP A 75 7.28 6.30 -8.95
C ASP A 75 8.23 7.07 -8.02
N SER A 76 7.85 7.24 -6.75
CA SER A 76 8.64 7.98 -5.76
C SER A 76 8.53 7.35 -4.38
N ILE A 77 9.54 7.60 -3.54
CA ILE A 77 9.61 7.09 -2.17
C ILE A 77 9.15 8.21 -1.23
N PRO A 78 8.15 7.98 -0.36
CA PRO A 78 7.73 8.97 0.61
C PRO A 78 8.85 9.21 1.63
N LYS A 79 8.81 10.37 2.29
CA LYS A 79 9.78 10.70 3.35
C LYS A 79 9.78 9.71 4.52
N ALA A 80 8.70 8.94 4.70
CA ALA A 80 8.63 7.84 5.67
C ALA A 80 9.63 6.71 5.37
N GLY A 81 10.09 6.56 4.13
CA GLY A 81 11.03 5.53 3.71
C GLY A 81 10.36 4.31 3.08
N SER A 82 11.15 3.26 2.79
CA SER A 82 10.74 2.07 2.04
C SER A 82 10.85 0.76 2.81
N LYS A 83 11.08 0.83 4.11
CA LYS A 83 11.19 -0.33 4.98
C LYS A 83 10.39 -0.08 6.25
N ALA A 84 9.70 -1.09 6.76
CA ALA A 84 9.00 -0.99 8.04
C ALA A 84 9.02 -2.31 8.80
N VAL A 85 8.74 -2.26 10.10
CA VAL A 85 8.56 -3.44 10.95
C VAL A 85 7.13 -3.43 11.50
N ILE A 86 6.47 -4.57 11.42
CA ILE A 86 5.18 -4.83 12.06
C ILE A 86 5.45 -5.29 13.49
N ASP A 87 5.05 -4.49 14.45
CA ASP A 87 5.26 -4.82 15.86
C ASP A 87 4.22 -4.13 16.77
N HIS A 88 3.79 -4.84 17.82
CA HIS A 88 2.84 -4.39 18.83
C HIS A 88 1.56 -3.73 18.27
N GLY A 89 1.06 -4.18 17.11
CA GLY A 89 -0.14 -3.60 16.46
C GLY A 89 0.14 -2.32 15.66
N PHE A 90 1.38 -2.06 15.29
CA PHE A 90 1.79 -0.92 14.47
C PHE A 90 2.68 -1.35 13.31
N VAL A 91 2.67 -0.54 12.25
CA VAL A 91 3.70 -0.54 11.22
C VAL A 91 4.61 0.64 11.48
N SER A 92 5.87 0.36 11.82
CA SER A 92 6.88 1.38 12.16
C SER A 92 7.89 1.48 11.03
N TYR A 93 7.89 2.60 10.31
CA TYR A 93 8.81 2.83 9.21
C TYR A 93 10.24 3.06 9.72
N LEU A 94 11.20 2.55 8.95
CA LEU A 94 12.63 2.58 9.23
C LEU A 94 13.35 3.42 8.16
N ASN A 95 14.41 4.10 8.58
CA ASN A 95 15.34 4.82 7.69
C ASN A 95 14.66 5.89 6.79
N GLY A 96 13.47 6.36 7.17
CA GLY A 96 12.87 7.57 6.60
C GLY A 96 13.59 8.83 7.07
N SER A 97 13.25 9.97 6.45
CA SER A 97 13.71 11.29 6.89
C SER A 97 13.12 11.70 8.25
N TYR A 98 12.09 11.00 8.72
CA TYR A 98 11.48 11.18 10.04
C TYR A 98 10.87 9.85 10.51
N PRO A 99 10.68 9.64 11.82
CA PRO A 99 10.01 8.44 12.32
C PRO A 99 8.52 8.48 11.99
N GLU A 100 8.05 7.55 11.15
CA GLU A 100 6.63 7.37 10.86
C GLU A 100 6.13 6.05 11.46
N ARG A 101 4.97 6.10 12.11
CA ARG A 101 4.36 4.94 12.75
C ARG A 101 2.85 5.01 12.59
N VAL A 102 2.26 3.97 12.00
CA VAL A 102 0.81 3.87 11.77
C VAL A 102 0.23 2.68 12.54
N GLN A 103 -0.95 2.87 13.13
CA GLN A 103 -1.62 1.85 13.93
C GLN A 103 -2.42 0.92 13.04
N ILE A 104 -2.26 -0.38 13.23
CA ILE A 104 -2.99 -1.40 12.49
C ILE A 104 -4.44 -1.43 12.98
N LYS A 105 -5.38 -1.30 12.04
CA LYS A 105 -6.83 -1.40 12.24
C LYS A 105 -7.39 -2.71 11.70
N LEU A 106 -6.73 -3.29 10.70
CA LEU A 106 -7.06 -4.58 10.11
C LEU A 106 -5.76 -5.36 9.89
N ASP A 107 -5.72 -6.60 10.34
CA ASP A 107 -4.65 -7.55 10.04
C ASP A 107 -5.23 -8.91 9.63
N LYS A 108 -5.04 -9.25 8.36
CA LYS A 108 -5.36 -10.54 7.74
C LYS A 108 -4.13 -11.09 7.03
N LEU A 109 -2.92 -10.65 7.42
CA LEU A 109 -1.70 -11.19 6.84
C LEU A 109 -1.55 -12.64 7.32
N SER A 110 -1.62 -13.58 6.38
CA SER A 110 -1.18 -14.96 6.60
C SER A 110 0.35 -14.98 6.62
N ILE A 111 0.93 -14.53 7.74
CA ILE A 111 2.32 -14.80 8.07
C ILE A 111 2.27 -16.13 8.81
N ASP A 112 2.94 -17.16 8.29
CA ASP A 112 3.20 -18.37 9.06
C ASP A 112 3.95 -17.95 10.33
N LYS A 113 3.22 -17.88 11.45
CA LYS A 113 3.72 -17.45 12.77
C LYS A 113 4.49 -18.55 13.46
#